data_AF-A0AAW0MG74-F1
#
_entry.id   AF-A0AAW0MG74-F1
#
_cell.length_a   1.000
_cell.length_b   1.000
_cell.length_c   1.000
_cell.angle_alpha   90.00
_cell.angle_beta   90.00
_cell.angle_gamma   90.00
#
_symmetry.space_group_name_H-M   'P 1'
#
loop_
_entity.id
_entity.type
_entity.pdbx_description
1 polymer ?
#
loop_
_entity_poly.entity_id
_entity_poly.type
_entity_poly.pdbx_seq_one_letter_code
_entity_poly.pdbx_strand_id
1 'polypeptide(L)'
;MDPSKILITGKTRLRVNCVGVFDVLTFDNSQTNHLALMPQYQQADLVSLGKVVLALACNSLAGIQRENLQKAMELVSINYSSDLKNLILYLLTEQSRMRSVNDIMPMIGARFYTQLDASQMRNDVIEEDLAKEVQNGRLFRLLAKLGTINERPEFQKDPTWSETGDRYLLKLFRDHLFHQVTEAGTPWIDLSHIVSCLNKLDAGVPEKISLVSRDEKSVLVVTYSDLKRCFESTFQELQAAASGSL
;
A
#
# COMPACT_ATOMS: atom_id res chain seq x y z
N MET A 1 23.34 19.79 7.29
CA MET A 1 22.18 19.38 6.45
C MET A 1 22.03 20.30 5.23
N ASP A 2 21.86 19.79 4.01
CA ASP A 2 21.75 20.57 2.75
C ASP A 2 20.57 20.05 1.90
N PRO A 3 19.87 20.88 1.09
CA PRO A 3 18.75 20.42 0.27
C PRO A 3 19.09 19.24 -0.65
N SER A 4 20.31 19.16 -1.19
CA SER A 4 20.74 18.03 -2.04
C SER A 4 20.79 16.68 -1.29
N LYS A 5 20.80 16.72 0.04
CA LYS A 5 20.84 15.54 0.92
C LYS A 5 19.46 15.17 1.47
N ILE A 6 18.39 15.85 1.04
CA ILE A 6 17.01 15.55 1.42
C ILE A 6 16.31 14.91 0.22
N LEU A 7 15.95 13.64 0.34
CA LEU A 7 15.25 12.91 -0.70
C LEU A 7 13.74 13.01 -0.50
N ILE A 8 13.03 13.23 -1.60
CA ILE A 8 11.57 13.21 -1.64
C ILE A 8 11.15 11.84 -2.17
N THR A 9 10.50 11.04 -1.34
CA THR A 9 10.05 9.68 -1.67
C THR A 9 8.52 9.63 -1.70
N GLY A 10 7.91 9.81 -2.86
CA GLY A 10 6.46 9.99 -2.98
C GLY A 10 6.04 11.44 -2.71
N LYS A 11 4.75 11.69 -2.43
CA LYS A 11 4.21 13.07 -2.41
C LYS A 11 4.62 13.90 -1.19
N THR A 12 4.72 13.29 0.00
CA THR A 12 4.89 14.03 1.28
C THR A 12 5.96 13.44 2.21
N ARG A 13 6.75 12.46 1.75
CA ARG A 13 7.73 11.76 2.60
C ARG A 13 9.15 12.21 2.30
N LEU A 14 9.74 12.88 3.27
CA LEU A 14 11.14 13.31 3.24
C LEU A 14 12.02 12.27 3.93
N ARG A 15 13.23 12.07 3.40
CA ARG A 15 14.26 11.22 4.00
C ARG A 15 15.60 11.93 3.94
N VAL A 16 16.35 11.89 5.03
CA VAL A 16 17.73 12.40 5.04
C VAL A 16 18.65 11.33 4.47
N ASN A 17 19.42 11.68 3.44
CA ASN A 17 20.38 10.80 2.79
C ASN A 17 21.81 11.06 3.28
N CYS A 18 22.69 10.09 3.07
CA CYS A 18 24.12 10.17 3.40
C CYS A 18 24.41 10.44 4.89
N VAL A 19 23.52 10.03 5.79
CA VAL A 19 23.77 10.09 7.24
C VAL A 19 24.97 9.20 7.58
N GLY A 20 25.93 9.69 8.36
CA GLY A 20 27.12 8.93 8.77
C GLY A 20 28.31 9.00 7.79
N VAL A 21 28.11 9.44 6.54
CA VAL A 21 29.21 9.55 5.57
C VAL A 21 30.27 10.55 6.04
N PHE A 22 29.82 11.69 6.56
CA PHE A 22 30.74 12.71 7.06
C PHE A 22 31.49 12.23 8.29
N ASP A 23 30.81 11.57 9.23
CA ASP A 23 31.39 10.99 10.45
C ASP A 23 32.54 10.02 10.13
N VAL A 24 32.38 9.19 9.10
CA VAL A 24 33.44 8.27 8.63
C VAL A 24 34.59 9.03 7.95
N LEU A 25 34.29 10.02 7.11
CA LEU A 25 35.31 10.76 6.37
C LEU A 25 36.14 11.70 7.27
N THR A 26 35.53 12.26 8.31
CA THR A 26 36.19 13.15 9.26
C THR A 26 36.64 12.45 10.53
N PHE A 27 36.61 11.12 10.55
CA PHE A 27 37.08 10.33 11.67
C PHE A 27 38.59 10.55 11.87
N ASP A 28 38.97 10.95 13.09
CA ASP A 28 40.35 11.18 13.48
C ASP A 28 40.70 10.28 14.66
N ASN A 29 41.55 9.27 14.41
CA ASN A 29 41.96 8.29 15.40
C ASN A 29 42.82 8.88 16.54
N SER A 30 43.31 10.11 16.37
CA SER A 30 44.10 10.81 17.39
C SER A 30 43.26 11.47 18.48
N GLN A 31 41.94 11.64 18.26
CA GLN A 31 41.05 12.25 19.23
C GLN A 31 40.72 11.30 20.39
N THR A 32 41.01 11.71 21.62
CA THR A 32 40.78 10.88 22.82
C THR A 32 39.27 10.68 23.13
N ASN A 33 38.41 11.60 22.69
CA ASN A 33 36.96 11.49 22.85
C ASN A 33 36.23 12.01 21.61
N HIS A 34 35.84 11.10 20.72
CA HIS A 34 35.14 11.44 19.47
C HIS A 34 33.76 12.07 19.68
N LEU A 35 33.17 11.92 20.87
CA LEU A 35 31.85 12.47 21.21
C LEU A 35 31.94 13.91 21.73
N ALA A 36 33.14 14.43 22.01
CA ALA A 36 33.31 15.76 22.58
C ALA A 36 32.77 16.89 21.67
N LEU A 37 32.83 16.70 20.35
CA LEU A 37 32.33 17.65 19.35
C LEU A 37 30.87 17.46 18.99
N MET A 38 30.23 16.37 19.44
CA MET A 38 28.83 16.06 19.12
C MET A 38 27.87 17.22 19.41
N PRO A 39 27.96 17.93 20.56
CA PRO A 39 27.05 19.04 20.83
C PRO A 39 27.20 20.18 19.81
N GLN A 40 28.42 20.42 19.29
CA GLN A 40 28.67 21.43 18.26
C GLN A 40 28.07 21.01 16.91
N TYR A 41 28.23 19.74 16.52
CA TYR A 41 27.63 19.21 15.30
C TYR A 41 26.10 19.28 15.35
N GLN A 42 25.48 18.95 16.50
CA GLN A 42 24.03 19.10 16.70
C GLN A 42 23.56 20.56 16.54
N GLN A 43 24.31 21.55 17.05
CA GLN A 43 23.99 22.96 16.82
C GLN A 43 24.13 23.36 15.34
N ALA A 44 25.17 22.87 14.67
CA ALA A 44 25.37 23.11 13.24
C ALA A 44 24.23 22.50 12.40
N ASP A 45 23.68 21.36 12.80
CA ASP A 45 22.52 20.74 12.15
C ASP A 45 21.24 21.55 12.33
N LEU A 46 20.99 22.10 13.52
CA LEU A 46 19.84 22.99 13.75
C LEU A 46 19.93 24.27 12.91
N VAL A 47 21.11 24.88 12.82
CA VAL A 47 21.34 26.03 11.93
C VAL A 47 21.13 25.65 10.47
N SER A 48 21.65 24.49 10.07
CA SER A 48 21.47 23.96 8.72
C SER A 48 19.99 23.74 8.37
N LEU A 49 19.21 23.19 9.30
CA LEU A 49 17.77 23.03 9.16
C LEU A 49 17.08 24.39 8.96
N GLY A 50 17.45 25.41 9.76
CA GLY A 50 16.93 26.77 9.60
C GLY A 50 17.21 27.35 8.21
N LYS A 51 18.42 27.13 7.68
CA LYS A 51 18.81 27.57 6.32
C LYS A 51 17.99 26.88 5.24
N VAL A 52 17.74 25.57 5.37
CA VAL A 52 16.90 24.80 4.44
C VAL A 52 15.48 25.33 4.45
N VAL A 53 14.88 25.52 5.63
CA VAL A 53 13.51 26.04 5.77
C VAL A 53 13.39 27.44 5.18
N LEU A 54 14.37 28.32 5.43
CA LEU A 54 14.40 29.66 4.85
C LEU A 54 14.50 29.63 3.31
N ALA A 55 15.37 28.78 2.77
CA ALA A 55 15.51 28.63 1.32
C ALA A 55 14.24 28.10 0.66
N LEU A 56 13.52 27.19 1.32
CA LEU A 56 12.21 26.71 0.86
C LEU A 56 11.16 27.81 0.91
N ALA A 57 11.09 28.58 2.01
CA ALA A 57 10.14 29.68 2.14
C ALA A 57 10.38 30.82 1.12
N CYS A 58 11.64 31.05 0.75
CA CYS A 58 12.00 32.05 -0.27
C CYS A 58 12.05 31.47 -1.69
N ASN A 59 11.88 30.15 -1.84
CA ASN A 59 12.16 29.40 -3.08
C ASN A 59 13.50 29.78 -3.74
N SER A 60 14.55 29.99 -2.93
CA SER A 60 15.85 30.48 -3.40
C SER A 60 16.97 30.13 -2.44
N LEU A 61 18.06 29.55 -2.97
CA LEU A 61 19.28 29.27 -2.21
C LEU A 61 20.08 30.54 -1.88
N ALA A 62 19.88 31.63 -2.64
CA ALA A 62 20.55 32.91 -2.39
C ALA A 62 20.08 33.58 -1.09
N GLY A 63 18.88 33.24 -0.61
CA GLY A 63 18.33 33.74 0.66
C GLY A 63 19.09 33.25 1.91
N ILE A 64 19.94 32.22 1.76
CA ILE A 64 20.78 31.69 2.86
C ILE A 64 21.99 32.61 3.14
N GLN A 65 22.39 33.44 2.16
CA GLN A 65 23.57 34.30 2.28
C GLN A 65 23.34 35.39 3.33
N ARG A 66 24.35 35.70 4.14
CA ARG A 66 24.26 36.67 5.25
C ARG A 66 23.74 38.04 4.82
N GLU A 67 24.14 38.49 3.63
CA GLU A 67 23.75 39.80 3.07
C GLU A 67 22.25 39.88 2.73
N ASN A 68 21.65 38.76 2.36
CA ASN A 68 20.25 38.68 1.95
C ASN A 68 19.33 38.22 3.07
N LEU A 69 19.88 37.83 4.23
CA LEU A 69 19.14 37.22 5.32
C LEU A 69 18.00 38.11 5.83
N GLN A 70 18.26 39.41 5.98
CA GLN A 70 17.25 40.36 6.48
C GLN A 70 16.06 40.49 5.52
N LYS A 71 16.33 40.63 4.21
CA LYS A 71 15.30 40.66 3.16
C LYS A 71 14.53 39.34 3.06
N ALA A 72 15.23 38.21 3.19
CA ALA A 72 14.62 36.88 3.18
C ALA A 72 13.65 36.71 4.37
N MET A 73 14.04 37.17 5.57
CA MET A 73 13.19 37.13 6.76
C MET A 73 11.97 38.07 6.65
N GLU A 74 12.11 39.23 6.00
CA GLU A 74 10.97 40.11 5.69
C GLU A 74 9.97 39.41 4.76
N LEU A 75 10.45 38.76 3.70
CA LEU A 75 9.61 37.99 2.78
C LEU A 75 8.84 36.88 3.52
N VAL A 76 9.51 36.15 4.43
CA VAL A 76 8.86 35.14 5.27
C VAL A 76 7.76 35.77 6.12
N SER A 77 8.04 36.92 6.75
CA SER A 77 7.10 37.60 7.63
C SER A 77 5.85 38.11 6.92
N ILE A 78 5.93 38.37 5.61
CA ILE A 78 4.81 38.86 4.80
C ILE A 78 3.95 37.69 4.27
N ASN A 79 4.58 36.57 3.90
CA ASN A 79 3.91 35.49 3.16
C ASN A 79 3.52 34.28 4.02
N TYR A 80 4.07 34.14 5.23
CA TYR A 80 3.88 32.96 6.07
C TYR A 80 3.50 33.32 7.51
N SER A 81 3.14 32.30 8.29
CA SER A 81 2.73 32.49 9.69
C SER A 81 3.87 33.02 10.56
N SER A 82 3.50 33.72 11.64
CA SER A 82 4.43 34.13 12.70
C SER A 82 5.19 32.95 13.29
N ASP A 83 4.56 31.77 13.38
CA ASP A 83 5.21 30.56 13.89
C ASP A 83 6.38 30.12 13.00
N LEU A 84 6.22 30.16 11.67
CA LEU A 84 7.29 29.80 10.75
C LEU A 84 8.43 30.82 10.82
N LYS A 85 8.11 32.11 10.91
CA LYS A 85 9.10 33.17 11.14
C LYS A 85 9.87 32.94 12.43
N ASN A 86 9.18 32.67 13.53
CA ASN A 86 9.79 32.45 14.84
C ASN A 86 10.66 31.19 14.85
N LEU A 87 10.24 30.12 14.17
CA LEU A 87 11.02 28.90 13.97
C LEU A 87 12.33 29.19 13.25
N ILE A 88 12.28 29.87 12.11
CA ILE A 88 13.48 30.20 11.33
C ILE A 88 14.41 31.11 12.15
N LEU A 89 13.85 32.12 12.82
CA LEU A 89 14.62 33.03 13.67
C LEU A 89 15.31 32.29 14.82
N TYR A 90 14.60 31.38 15.49
CA TYR A 90 15.15 30.55 16.55
C TYR A 90 16.33 29.68 16.09
N LEU A 91 16.21 29.08 14.89
CA LEU A 91 17.23 28.21 14.33
C LEU A 91 18.46 28.96 13.79
N LEU A 92 18.31 30.22 13.36
CA LEU A 92 19.40 30.99 12.74
C LEU A 92 20.10 31.95 13.71
N THR A 93 19.43 32.40 14.77
CA THR A 93 20.03 33.33 15.73
C THR A 93 21.01 32.61 16.65
N GLU A 94 22.17 33.22 16.90
CA GLU A 94 23.11 32.75 17.92
C GLU A 94 22.49 32.89 19.30
N GLN A 95 22.45 31.78 20.05
CA GLN A 95 21.90 31.76 21.41
C GLN A 95 22.98 31.45 22.42
N SER A 96 22.87 32.08 23.59
CA SER A 96 23.75 31.81 24.73
C SER A 96 23.54 30.38 25.27
N ARG A 97 22.34 29.83 25.11
CA ARG A 97 22.00 28.45 25.47
C ARG A 97 22.05 27.55 24.24
N MET A 98 22.51 26.31 24.43
CA MET A 98 22.42 25.28 23.41
C MET A 98 20.96 24.96 23.07
N ARG A 99 20.62 25.02 21.78
CA ARG A 99 19.28 24.71 21.29
C ARG A 99 19.04 23.21 21.27
N SER A 100 17.81 22.80 21.55
CA SER A 100 17.33 21.42 21.41
C SER A 100 16.25 21.34 20.33
N VAL A 101 16.13 20.17 19.71
CA VAL A 101 15.01 19.87 18.79
C VAL A 101 13.67 20.00 19.51
N ASN A 102 13.61 19.70 20.82
CA ASN A 102 12.35 19.79 21.57
C ASN A 102 11.86 21.23 21.73
N ASP A 103 12.75 22.22 21.65
CA ASP A 103 12.39 23.63 21.81
C ASP A 103 11.56 24.17 20.64
N ILE A 104 11.61 23.50 19.48
CA ILE A 104 10.84 23.90 18.28
C ILE A 104 9.42 23.33 18.29
N MET A 105 9.15 22.32 19.13
CA MET A 105 7.85 21.62 19.15
C MET A 105 6.66 22.56 19.40
N PRO A 106 6.71 23.55 20.31
CA PRO A 106 5.61 24.48 20.51
C PRO A 106 5.30 25.34 19.27
N MET A 107 6.31 25.67 18.46
CA MET A 107 6.15 26.47 17.23
C MET A 107 5.50 25.65 16.12
N ILE A 108 5.72 24.33 16.11
CA ILE A 108 4.97 23.41 15.25
C ILE A 108 3.54 23.28 15.78
N GLY A 109 3.39 23.03 17.08
CA GLY A 109 2.12 23.06 17.81
C GLY A 109 1.06 22.15 17.20
N ALA A 110 -0.13 22.69 16.97
CA ALA A 110 -1.27 21.96 16.42
C ALA A 110 -1.01 21.31 15.05
N ARG A 111 0.02 21.73 14.30
CA ARG A 111 0.37 21.13 13.00
C ARG A 111 0.81 19.67 13.12
N PHE A 112 1.23 19.23 14.31
CA PHE A 112 1.47 17.81 14.59
C PHE A 112 0.20 16.97 14.36
N TYR A 113 -0.97 17.46 14.79
CA TYR A 113 -2.23 16.74 14.61
C TYR A 113 -2.61 16.66 13.14
N THR A 114 -2.44 17.74 12.37
CA THR A 114 -2.68 17.72 10.92
C THR A 114 -1.80 16.70 10.21
N GLN A 115 -0.52 16.62 10.56
CA GLN A 115 0.39 15.66 9.94
C GLN A 115 0.11 14.21 10.39
N LEU A 116 -0.28 14.01 11.64
CA LEU A 116 -0.67 12.71 12.17
C LEU A 116 -1.94 12.19 11.48
N ASP A 117 -2.95 13.05 11.36
CA ASP A 117 -4.21 12.76 10.68
C ASP A 117 -3.99 12.42 9.20
N ALA A 118 -3.20 13.23 8.47
CA ALA A 118 -2.81 12.93 7.10
C ALA A 118 -2.05 11.60 6.96
N SER A 119 -1.24 11.23 7.98
CA SER A 119 -0.58 9.92 8.00
C SER A 119 -1.56 8.77 8.23
N GLN A 120 -2.58 8.95 9.07
CA GLN A 120 -3.59 7.92 9.32
C GLN A 120 -4.51 7.72 8.11
N MET A 121 -5.02 8.80 7.51
CA MET A 121 -5.79 8.71 6.27
C MET A 121 -5.04 7.98 5.16
N ARG A 122 -3.72 8.21 5.05
CA ARG A 122 -2.89 7.48 4.09
C ARG A 122 -2.76 6.00 4.44
N ASN A 123 -2.69 5.64 5.72
CA ASN A 123 -2.68 4.25 6.14
C ASN A 123 -4.00 3.57 5.80
N ASP A 124 -5.14 4.22 6.05
CA ASP A 124 -6.47 3.69 5.72
C ASP A 124 -6.61 3.39 4.22
N VAL A 125 -6.14 4.30 3.35
CA VAL A 125 -6.12 4.08 1.89
C VAL A 125 -5.25 2.88 1.52
N ILE A 126 -4.05 2.76 2.12
CA ILE A 126 -3.14 1.64 1.86
C ILE A 126 -3.76 0.32 2.35
N GLU A 127 -4.43 0.34 3.50
CA GLU A 127 -5.10 -0.84 4.06
C GLU A 127 -6.27 -1.28 3.20
N GLU A 128 -7.08 -0.35 2.71
CA GLU A 128 -8.20 -0.63 1.80
C GLU A 128 -7.71 -1.24 0.48
N ASP A 129 -6.68 -0.66 -0.14
CA ASP A 129 -6.11 -1.18 -1.38
C ASP A 129 -5.43 -2.54 -1.17
N LEU A 130 -4.73 -2.72 -0.05
CA LEU A 130 -4.14 -4.00 0.32
C LEU A 130 -5.21 -5.07 0.55
N ALA A 131 -6.34 -4.73 1.18
CA ALA A 131 -7.45 -5.65 1.40
C ALA A 131 -8.03 -6.14 0.06
N LYS A 132 -8.18 -5.25 -0.92
CA LYS A 132 -8.60 -5.60 -2.29
C LYS A 132 -7.59 -6.55 -2.95
N GLU A 133 -6.28 -6.30 -2.81
CA GLU A 133 -5.25 -7.16 -3.38
C GLU A 133 -5.18 -8.56 -2.73
N VAL A 134 -5.39 -8.63 -1.41
CA VAL A 134 -5.52 -9.91 -0.69
C VAL A 134 -6.72 -10.69 -1.21
N GLN A 135 -7.85 -10.01 -1.44
CA GLN A 135 -9.05 -10.59 -2.02
C GLN A 135 -8.81 -11.08 -3.45
N ASN A 136 -8.17 -10.27 -4.31
CA ASN A 136 -7.76 -10.66 -5.65
C ASN A 136 -6.89 -11.92 -5.64
N GLY A 137 -5.95 -12.03 -4.69
CA GLY A 137 -5.15 -13.24 -4.50
C GLY A 137 -5.99 -14.48 -4.16
N ARG A 138 -7.05 -14.34 -3.34
CA ARG A 138 -7.99 -15.44 -3.03
C ARG A 138 -8.76 -15.85 -4.28
N LEU A 139 -9.32 -14.88 -5.00
CA LEU A 139 -10.10 -15.11 -6.23
C LEU A 139 -9.25 -15.77 -7.32
N PHE A 140 -8.02 -15.31 -7.52
CA PHE A 140 -7.09 -15.93 -8.47
C PHE A 140 -6.84 -17.41 -8.15
N ARG A 141 -6.62 -17.76 -6.87
CA ARG A 141 -6.45 -19.15 -6.46
C ARG A 141 -7.70 -19.99 -6.73
N LEU A 142 -8.89 -19.44 -6.50
CA LEU A 142 -10.15 -20.14 -6.82
C LEU A 142 -10.30 -20.38 -8.32
N LEU A 143 -10.04 -19.36 -9.14
CA LEU A 143 -10.08 -19.47 -10.60
C LEU A 143 -9.08 -20.50 -11.12
N ALA A 144 -7.85 -20.51 -10.59
CA ALA A 144 -6.84 -21.49 -10.99
C ALA A 144 -7.27 -22.93 -10.65
N LYS A 145 -7.87 -23.13 -9.47
CA LYS A 145 -8.43 -24.42 -9.06
C LYS A 145 -9.62 -24.84 -9.94
N LEU A 146 -10.56 -23.94 -10.21
CA LEU A 146 -11.66 -24.19 -11.15
C LEU A 146 -11.12 -24.57 -12.53
N GLY A 147 -10.16 -23.81 -13.06
CA GLY A 147 -9.50 -24.14 -14.34
C GLY A 147 -8.73 -25.46 -14.35
N THR A 148 -8.40 -26.02 -13.18
CA THR A 148 -7.76 -27.35 -13.06
C THR A 148 -8.80 -28.49 -13.06
N ILE A 149 -10.02 -28.19 -12.61
CA ILE A 149 -11.15 -29.13 -12.52
C ILE A 149 -11.93 -29.16 -13.83
N ASN A 150 -12.35 -27.97 -14.28
CA ASN A 150 -13.26 -27.78 -15.39
C ASN A 150 -12.60 -28.25 -16.71
N GLU A 151 -13.39 -28.95 -17.52
CA GLU A 151 -12.99 -29.47 -18.85
C GLU A 151 -11.72 -30.35 -18.83
N ARG A 152 -11.40 -30.96 -17.70
CA ARG A 152 -10.34 -31.97 -17.63
C ARG A 152 -10.71 -33.14 -18.55
N PRO A 153 -9.86 -33.49 -19.54
CA PRO A 153 -10.22 -34.40 -20.62
C PRO A 153 -10.29 -35.87 -20.20
N GLU A 154 -9.38 -36.31 -19.34
CA GLU A 154 -9.39 -37.67 -18.77
C GLU A 154 -8.80 -37.62 -17.36
N PHE A 155 -9.40 -38.36 -16.44
CA PHE A 155 -8.84 -38.60 -15.12
C PHE A 155 -9.13 -40.03 -14.69
N GLN A 156 -8.10 -40.74 -14.22
CA GLN A 156 -8.20 -42.15 -13.77
C GLN A 156 -8.91 -43.08 -14.78
N LYS A 157 -8.66 -42.93 -16.09
CA LYS A 157 -9.28 -43.70 -17.18
C LYS A 157 -10.78 -43.46 -17.37
N ASP A 158 -11.34 -42.43 -16.74
CA ASP A 158 -12.68 -41.94 -17.01
C ASP A 158 -12.62 -40.70 -17.94
N PRO A 159 -13.02 -40.82 -19.21
CA PRO A 159 -13.07 -39.71 -20.16
C PRO A 159 -14.24 -38.74 -19.91
N THR A 160 -15.17 -39.11 -19.03
CA THR A 160 -16.36 -38.31 -18.68
C THR A 160 -16.31 -37.75 -17.26
N TRP A 161 -15.15 -37.83 -16.61
CA TRP A 161 -14.99 -37.44 -15.19
C TRP A 161 -15.47 -36.01 -14.90
N SER A 162 -15.22 -35.07 -15.82
CA SER A 162 -15.63 -33.67 -15.68
C SER A 162 -17.13 -33.42 -15.94
N GLU A 163 -17.87 -34.42 -16.43
CA GLU A 163 -19.27 -34.31 -16.87
C GLU A 163 -20.27 -34.97 -15.90
N THR A 164 -19.82 -35.48 -14.75
CA THR A 164 -20.67 -36.25 -13.83
C THR A 164 -20.70 -35.70 -12.40
N GLY A 165 -21.85 -35.85 -11.74
CA GLY A 165 -22.06 -35.53 -10.32
C GLY A 165 -21.65 -34.10 -9.93
N ASP A 166 -20.86 -33.98 -8.86
CA ASP A 166 -20.34 -32.71 -8.34
C ASP A 166 -19.55 -31.90 -9.38
N ARG A 167 -18.85 -32.57 -10.31
CA ARG A 167 -18.06 -31.90 -11.36
C ARG A 167 -18.96 -31.23 -12.39
N TYR A 168 -20.11 -31.84 -12.68
CA TYR A 168 -21.13 -31.24 -13.55
C TYR A 168 -21.71 -29.96 -12.92
N LEU A 169 -21.93 -29.92 -11.61
CA LEU A 169 -22.35 -28.69 -10.91
C LEU A 169 -21.32 -27.56 -11.06
N LEU A 170 -20.02 -27.87 -10.94
CA LEU A 170 -18.93 -26.91 -11.13
C LEU A 170 -18.79 -26.43 -12.58
N LYS A 171 -19.11 -27.30 -13.55
CA LYS A 171 -19.21 -26.92 -14.96
C LYS A 171 -20.34 -25.92 -15.20
N LEU A 172 -21.54 -26.18 -14.67
CA LEU A 172 -22.65 -25.23 -14.77
C LEU A 172 -22.35 -23.92 -14.02
N PHE A 173 -21.65 -23.99 -12.89
CA PHE A 173 -21.21 -22.79 -12.18
C PHE A 173 -20.22 -21.96 -13.00
N ARG A 174 -19.30 -22.59 -13.73
CA ARG A 174 -18.43 -21.88 -14.70
C ARG A 174 -19.26 -21.18 -15.77
N ASP A 175 -20.25 -21.85 -16.35
CA ASP A 175 -21.12 -21.24 -17.36
C ASP A 175 -21.90 -20.04 -16.75
N HIS A 176 -22.38 -20.17 -15.51
CA HIS A 176 -23.02 -19.08 -14.76
C HIS A 176 -22.11 -17.87 -14.50
N LEU A 177 -20.79 -18.08 -14.38
CA LEU A 177 -19.81 -17.01 -14.18
C LEU A 177 -19.42 -16.32 -15.50
N PHE A 178 -19.08 -17.10 -16.53
CA PHE A 178 -18.33 -16.59 -17.69
C PHE A 178 -19.12 -16.61 -19.00
N HIS A 179 -20.25 -17.32 -19.06
CA HIS A 179 -21.04 -17.49 -20.28
C HIS A 179 -22.43 -16.87 -20.13
N GLN A 180 -22.52 -15.74 -19.42
CA GLN A 180 -23.75 -14.97 -19.36
C GLN A 180 -24.08 -14.36 -20.72
N VAL A 181 -25.37 -14.29 -21.04
CA VAL A 181 -25.89 -13.69 -22.26
C VAL A 181 -27.03 -12.72 -21.91
N THR A 182 -27.21 -11.70 -22.74
CA THR A 182 -28.36 -10.79 -22.65
C THR A 182 -29.62 -11.46 -23.20
N GLU A 183 -30.77 -10.81 -23.05
CA GLU A 183 -32.03 -11.23 -23.69
C GLU A 183 -31.93 -11.36 -25.22
N ALA A 184 -31.02 -10.61 -25.85
CA ALA A 184 -30.75 -10.68 -27.28
C ALA A 184 -29.76 -11.81 -27.67
N GLY A 185 -29.30 -12.61 -26.72
CA GLY A 185 -28.35 -13.70 -26.93
C GLY A 185 -26.89 -13.24 -27.11
N THR A 186 -26.60 -11.95 -26.88
CA THR A 186 -25.22 -11.43 -26.96
C THR A 186 -24.45 -11.71 -25.67
N PRO A 187 -23.13 -11.99 -25.72
CA PRO A 187 -22.33 -12.19 -24.51
C PRO A 187 -22.41 -11.00 -23.55
N TRP A 188 -22.67 -11.27 -22.28
CA TRP A 188 -22.69 -10.29 -21.20
C TRP A 188 -21.47 -10.51 -20.30
N ILE A 189 -20.60 -9.51 -20.22
CA ILE A 189 -19.36 -9.58 -19.43
C ILE A 189 -19.49 -8.65 -18.24
N ASP A 190 -19.71 -9.22 -17.05
CA ASP A 190 -19.81 -8.48 -15.79
C ASP A 190 -18.79 -8.99 -14.78
N LEU A 191 -17.71 -8.21 -14.58
CA LEU A 191 -16.66 -8.54 -13.61
C LEU A 191 -17.15 -8.43 -12.16
N SER A 192 -18.11 -7.54 -11.88
CA SER A 192 -18.69 -7.40 -10.54
C SER A 192 -19.50 -8.64 -10.17
N HIS A 193 -20.26 -9.19 -11.13
CA HIS A 193 -20.93 -10.49 -10.97
C HIS A 193 -19.94 -11.61 -10.66
N ILE A 194 -18.88 -11.73 -11.45
CA ILE A 194 -17.86 -12.78 -11.26
C ILE A 194 -17.21 -12.66 -9.89
N VAL A 195 -16.76 -11.47 -9.51
CA VAL A 195 -16.14 -11.21 -8.20
C VAL A 195 -17.12 -11.53 -7.06
N SER A 196 -18.37 -11.09 -7.15
CA SER A 196 -19.40 -11.36 -6.14
C SER A 196 -19.65 -12.86 -5.97
N CYS A 197 -19.85 -13.59 -7.08
CA CYS A 197 -20.10 -15.02 -7.05
C CYS A 197 -18.93 -15.83 -6.51
N LEU A 198 -17.69 -15.49 -6.89
CA LEU A 198 -16.51 -16.18 -6.37
C LEU A 198 -16.29 -15.89 -4.89
N ASN A 199 -16.56 -14.67 -4.41
CA ASN A 199 -16.53 -14.37 -2.98
C ASN A 199 -17.58 -15.16 -2.20
N LYS A 200 -18.79 -15.28 -2.74
CA LYS A 200 -19.86 -16.10 -2.15
C LYS A 200 -19.49 -17.58 -2.11
N LEU A 201 -18.86 -18.10 -3.19
CA LEU A 201 -18.30 -19.45 -3.23
C LEU A 201 -17.21 -19.64 -2.16
N ASP A 202 -16.25 -18.71 -2.08
CA ASP A 202 -15.15 -18.77 -1.10
C ASP A 202 -15.66 -18.74 0.33
N ALA A 203 -16.63 -17.88 0.62
CA ALA A 203 -17.27 -17.79 1.92
C ALA A 203 -18.17 -19.01 2.22
N GLY A 204 -18.72 -19.66 1.20
CA GLY A 204 -19.66 -20.77 1.34
C GLY A 204 -20.99 -20.32 1.96
N VAL A 205 -21.56 -19.22 1.44
CA VAL A 205 -22.81 -18.65 1.96
C VAL A 205 -24.03 -19.57 1.67
N PRO A 206 -25.08 -19.55 2.51
CA PRO A 206 -26.30 -20.35 2.30
C PRO A 206 -27.24 -19.76 1.22
N GLU A 207 -26.80 -18.77 0.47
CA GLU A 207 -27.56 -18.18 -0.65
C GLU A 207 -27.70 -19.20 -1.78
N LYS A 208 -28.92 -19.31 -2.33
CA LYS A 208 -29.26 -20.21 -3.44
C LYS A 208 -29.08 -19.52 -4.78
N ILE A 209 -28.54 -20.25 -5.75
CA ILE A 209 -28.45 -19.85 -7.15
C ILE A 209 -29.06 -20.93 -8.05
N SER A 210 -29.51 -20.50 -9.22
CA SER A 210 -30.03 -21.39 -10.27
C SER A 210 -28.97 -21.59 -11.34
N LEU A 211 -28.57 -22.84 -11.54
CA LEU A 211 -27.63 -23.28 -12.56
C LEU A 211 -28.43 -23.95 -13.69
N VAL A 212 -28.32 -23.44 -14.90
CA VAL A 212 -29.09 -23.89 -16.06
C VAL A 212 -28.16 -24.65 -17.01
N SER A 213 -28.60 -25.82 -17.47
CA SER A 213 -27.87 -26.58 -18.50
C SER A 213 -27.90 -25.85 -19.85
N ARG A 214 -26.89 -26.08 -20.69
CA ARG A 214 -26.79 -25.42 -22.01
C ARG A 214 -27.93 -25.72 -22.98
N ASP A 215 -28.60 -26.86 -22.78
CA ASP A 215 -29.78 -27.23 -23.55
C ASP A 215 -31.08 -26.66 -22.95
N GLU A 216 -30.98 -25.89 -21.87
CA GLU A 216 -32.07 -25.25 -21.11
C GLU A 216 -33.10 -26.24 -20.53
N LYS A 217 -32.82 -27.55 -20.58
CA LYS A 217 -33.76 -28.59 -20.12
C LYS A 217 -33.68 -28.84 -18.62
N SER A 218 -32.55 -28.52 -17.98
CA SER A 218 -32.30 -28.80 -16.58
C SER A 218 -31.95 -27.51 -15.83
N VAL A 219 -32.65 -27.28 -14.72
CA VAL A 219 -32.36 -26.20 -13.78
C VAL A 219 -32.07 -26.81 -12.41
N LEU A 220 -30.87 -26.58 -11.90
CA LEU A 220 -30.43 -27.04 -10.59
C LEU A 220 -30.35 -25.86 -9.64
N VAL A 221 -31.06 -25.94 -8.51
CA VAL A 221 -30.99 -24.93 -7.46
C VAL A 221 -30.07 -25.43 -6.36
N VAL A 222 -28.96 -24.73 -6.17
CA VAL A 222 -27.90 -25.11 -5.21
C VAL A 222 -27.47 -23.91 -4.39
N THR A 223 -26.96 -24.13 -3.19
CA THR A 223 -26.35 -23.04 -2.40
C THR A 223 -24.87 -22.88 -2.72
N TYR A 224 -24.29 -21.71 -2.46
CA TYR A 224 -22.83 -21.55 -2.54
C TYR A 224 -22.09 -22.44 -1.53
N SER A 225 -22.70 -22.81 -0.41
CA SER A 225 -22.12 -23.77 0.54
C SER A 225 -22.10 -25.20 -0.02
N ASP A 226 -23.11 -25.61 -0.81
CA ASP A 226 -23.08 -26.87 -1.56
C ASP A 226 -21.97 -26.84 -2.62
N LEU A 227 -21.92 -25.78 -3.42
CA LEU A 227 -20.89 -25.62 -4.46
C LEU A 227 -19.48 -25.61 -3.89
N LYS A 228 -19.27 -24.96 -2.74
CA LYS A 228 -17.97 -24.96 -2.06
C LYS A 228 -17.55 -26.37 -1.67
N ARG A 229 -18.47 -27.18 -1.14
CA ARG A 229 -18.19 -28.58 -0.80
C ARG A 229 -17.80 -29.40 -2.03
N CYS A 230 -18.56 -29.28 -3.12
CA CYS A 230 -18.25 -29.94 -4.39
C CYS A 230 -16.87 -29.50 -4.92
N PHE A 231 -16.59 -28.20 -4.87
CA PHE A 231 -15.32 -27.61 -5.31
C PHE A 231 -14.12 -28.12 -4.50
N GLU A 232 -14.20 -28.09 -3.17
CA GLU A 232 -13.13 -28.54 -2.29
C GLU A 232 -12.88 -30.04 -2.42
N SER A 233 -13.95 -30.85 -2.44
CA SER A 233 -13.84 -32.31 -2.57
C SER A 233 -13.23 -32.71 -3.92
N THR A 234 -13.70 -32.11 -5.02
CA THR A 234 -13.18 -32.38 -6.37
C THR A 234 -11.71 -31.97 -6.48
N PHE A 235 -11.33 -30.82 -5.93
CA PHE A 235 -9.94 -30.39 -5.95
C PHE A 235 -9.04 -31.30 -5.10
N GLN A 236 -9.51 -31.74 -3.93
CA GLN A 236 -8.78 -32.69 -3.07
C GLN A 236 -8.53 -34.03 -3.76
N GLU A 237 -9.50 -34.56 -4.51
CA GLU A 237 -9.32 -35.78 -5.30
C GLU A 237 -8.18 -35.64 -6.31
N LEU A 238 -8.14 -34.52 -7.04
CA LEU A 238 -7.06 -34.22 -7.99
C LEU A 238 -5.71 -34.08 -7.28
N GLN A 239 -5.68 -33.41 -6.12
CA GLN A 239 -4.47 -33.28 -5.32
C GLN A 239 -3.96 -34.63 -4.82
N ALA A 240 -4.85 -35.49 -4.29
CA ALA A 240 -4.51 -36.81 -3.78
C ALA A 240 -3.88 -37.68 -4.89
N ALA A 241 -4.47 -37.67 -6.08
CA ALA A 241 -3.92 -38.38 -7.23
C ALA A 241 -2.56 -37.82 -7.68
N ALA A 242 -2.37 -36.49 -7.62
CA ALA A 242 -1.10 -35.85 -7.97
C ALA A 242 0.01 -36.11 -6.94
N SER A 243 -0.33 -36.20 -5.64
CA SER A 243 0.62 -36.48 -4.57
C SER A 243 1.09 -37.93 -4.52
N GLY A 244 0.46 -38.82 -5.30
CA GLY A 244 0.76 -40.25 -5.31
C GLY A 244 0.42 -40.89 -3.96
N SER A 245 -0.76 -41.48 -3.83
CA SER A 245 -0.85 -42.63 -2.94
C SER A 245 0.12 -43.69 -3.48
N LEU A 246 1.22 -43.92 -2.77
CA LEU A 246 1.97 -45.18 -2.82
C LEU A 246 1.00 -46.36 -2.63
#